data_AF-A0A7Y3I8F5-F1
#
_entry.id   AF-A0A7Y3I8F5-F1
#
_cell.length_a   1.000
_cell.length_b   1.000
_cell.length_c   1.000
_cell.angle_alpha   90.00
_cell.angle_beta   90.00
_cell.angle_gamma   90.00
#
_symmetry.space_group_name_H-M   'P 1'
#
loop_
_entity.id
_entity.type
_entity.pdbx_description
1 polymer ?
#
loop_
_entity_poly.entity_id
_entity_poly.type
_entity_poly.pdbx_seq_one_letter_code
_entity_poly.pdbx_strand_id
1 'polypeptide(L)'
;NADLFARIESWAGPEIARQIRGIVDEGDPVELPRDLYHPWLTSFMGESGAFDLGFALGASQEAHEVRGVVRGSAAWKAGLRDGLPLRGWSVRFGDADSPVSFQVEEDGELKTIEYLPRGNPVPVVQFAAAPGVEVLFGGAGLRGPAPKE
;
A
#
# COMPACT_ATOMS: atom_id res chain seq x y z
N ASN A 1 3.09 -1.16 -30.31
CA ASN A 1 3.38 0.13 -29.65
C ASN A 1 3.72 1.29 -30.62
N ALA A 2 4.26 1.05 -31.82
CA ALA A 2 4.66 2.14 -32.74
C ALA A 2 3.54 3.13 -33.13
N ASP A 3 2.33 2.65 -33.43
CA ASP A 3 1.17 3.52 -33.77
C ASP A 3 0.72 4.40 -32.60
N LEU A 4 0.85 3.91 -31.37
CA LEU A 4 0.51 4.66 -30.16
C LEU A 4 1.46 5.85 -29.97
N PHE A 5 2.76 5.62 -30.11
CA PHE A 5 3.75 6.68 -29.90
C PHE A 5 3.69 7.77 -30.97
N ALA A 6 3.39 7.42 -32.23
CA ALA A 6 3.17 8.40 -33.29
C ALA A 6 1.98 9.33 -32.99
N ARG A 7 0.90 8.78 -32.42
CA ARG A 7 -0.26 9.59 -31.97
C ARG A 7 0.09 10.49 -30.80
N ILE A 8 0.80 9.97 -29.80
CA ILE A 8 1.25 10.74 -28.64
C ILE A 8 2.15 11.90 -29.09
N GLU A 9 3.10 11.65 -29.99
CA GLU A 9 3.97 12.67 -30.56
C GLU A 9 3.17 13.77 -31.28
N SER A 10 2.11 13.40 -32.01
CA SER A 10 1.24 14.37 -32.68
C SER A 10 0.49 15.30 -31.71
N TRP A 11 0.21 14.86 -30.48
CA TRP A 11 -0.55 15.62 -29.49
C TRP A 11 0.32 16.37 -28.49
N ALA A 12 1.41 15.74 -28.05
CA ALA A 12 2.23 16.20 -26.93
C ALA A 12 3.67 16.55 -27.34
N GLY A 13 4.04 16.32 -28.60
CA GLY A 13 5.36 16.60 -29.15
C GLY A 13 6.38 15.46 -28.95
N PRO A 14 7.52 15.57 -29.64
CA PRO A 14 8.55 14.51 -29.70
C PRO A 14 9.20 14.24 -28.34
N GLU A 15 9.32 15.25 -27.49
CA GLU A 15 9.95 15.12 -26.18
C GLU A 15 9.12 14.25 -25.23
N ILE A 16 7.82 14.52 -25.14
CA ILE A 16 6.89 13.74 -24.31
C ILE A 16 6.78 12.31 -24.85
N ALA A 17 6.71 12.12 -26.17
CA ALA A 17 6.68 10.80 -26.78
C ALA A 17 7.94 9.97 -26.45
N ARG A 18 9.11 10.61 -26.41
CA ARG A 18 10.38 9.99 -26.00
C ARG A 18 10.37 9.57 -24.53
N GLN A 19 9.89 10.43 -23.63
CA GLN A 19 9.76 10.10 -22.20
C GLN A 19 8.79 8.93 -21.96
N ILE A 20 7.61 8.95 -22.59
CA ILE A 20 6.62 7.87 -22.45
C ILE A 20 7.18 6.56 -23.00
N ARG A 21 8.01 6.60 -24.06
CA ARG A 21 8.69 5.41 -24.56
C ARG A 21 9.66 4.81 -23.54
N GLY A 22 10.50 5.61 -22.89
CA GLY A 22 11.39 5.13 -21.82
C GLY A 22 10.62 4.48 -20.68
N ILE A 23 9.51 5.11 -20.26
CA ILE A 23 8.63 4.55 -19.21
C ILE A 23 8.01 3.20 -19.64
N VAL A 24 7.47 3.12 -20.86
CA VAL A 24 6.67 1.97 -21.32
C VAL A 24 7.53 0.80 -21.82
N ASP A 25 8.56 1.08 -22.60
CA ASP A 25 9.39 0.06 -23.24
C ASP A 25 10.60 -0.30 -22.36
N GLU A 26 11.15 0.64 -21.58
CA GLU A 26 12.38 0.46 -20.77
C GLU A 26 12.10 0.35 -19.27
N GLY A 27 10.88 0.67 -18.82
CA GLY A 27 10.49 0.62 -17.42
C GLY A 27 11.05 1.76 -16.58
N ASP A 28 11.39 2.89 -17.21
CA ASP A 28 11.89 4.07 -16.50
C ASP A 28 10.87 4.57 -15.46
N PRO A 29 11.34 5.07 -14.31
CA PRO A 29 10.47 5.62 -13.29
C PRO A 29 9.75 6.87 -13.80
N VAL A 30 8.45 6.98 -13.50
CA VAL A 30 7.66 8.18 -13.78
C VAL A 30 7.93 9.23 -12.70
N GLU A 31 8.57 10.33 -13.07
CA GLU A 31 8.71 11.48 -12.20
C GLU A 31 7.50 12.41 -12.36
N LEU A 32 6.67 12.50 -11.31
CA LEU A 32 5.55 13.44 -11.26
C LEU A 32 6.00 14.78 -10.65
N PRO A 33 5.72 15.92 -11.29
CA PRO A 33 6.00 17.23 -10.70
C PRO A 33 5.32 17.38 -9.34
N ARG A 34 6.02 17.96 -8.36
CA ARG A 34 5.52 18.08 -6.97
C ARG A 34 4.29 18.99 -6.84
N ASP A 35 4.15 19.91 -7.77
CA ASP A 35 3.11 20.92 -7.87
C ASP A 35 2.01 20.55 -8.85
N LEU A 36 2.03 19.33 -9.42
CA LEU A 36 1.06 18.85 -10.42
C LEU A 36 -0.41 19.05 -9.98
N TYR A 37 -0.67 19.00 -8.67
CA TYR A 37 -2.00 19.14 -8.09
C TYR A 37 -2.12 20.33 -7.11
N HIS A 38 -1.18 21.26 -7.16
CA HIS A 38 -1.23 22.49 -6.37
C HIS A 38 -2.42 23.38 -6.83
N PRO A 39 -3.11 24.12 -5.93
CA PRO A 39 -2.87 24.26 -4.49
C PRO A 39 -3.55 23.21 -3.60
N TRP A 40 -4.17 22.18 -4.16
CA TRP A 40 -5.03 21.29 -3.35
C TRP A 40 -4.27 20.13 -2.71
N LEU A 41 -3.34 19.54 -3.46
CA LEU A 41 -2.55 18.40 -2.99
C LEU A 41 -1.06 18.68 -3.14
N THR A 42 -0.29 18.13 -2.22
CA THR A 42 1.16 18.01 -2.33
C THR A 42 1.54 16.55 -2.44
N SER A 43 2.47 16.23 -3.32
CA SER A 43 3.03 14.88 -3.43
C SER A 43 4.30 14.74 -2.61
N PHE A 44 4.45 13.58 -1.98
CA PHE A 44 5.65 13.20 -1.25
C PHE A 44 5.96 11.72 -1.50
N MET A 45 7.24 11.36 -1.35
CA MET A 45 7.63 9.96 -1.33
C MET A 45 7.37 9.43 0.08
N GLY A 46 6.43 8.49 0.19
CA GLY A 46 6.16 7.75 1.42
C GLY A 46 6.58 6.29 1.26
N GLU A 47 6.62 5.57 2.36
CA GLU A 47 6.73 4.11 2.33
C GLU A 47 5.34 3.51 2.51
N SER A 48 5.00 2.54 1.66
CA SER A 48 3.79 1.72 1.83
C SER A 48 4.16 0.26 1.67
N GLY A 49 3.72 -0.58 2.62
CA GLY A 49 3.82 -2.02 2.50
C GLY A 49 2.53 -2.56 1.90
N ALA A 50 2.62 -3.43 0.90
CA ALA A 50 1.45 -4.15 0.41
C ALA A 50 0.82 -4.98 1.53
N PHE A 51 -0.47 -5.29 1.41
CA PHE A 51 -1.15 -6.20 2.31
C PHE A 51 -0.45 -7.57 2.26
N ASP A 52 0.18 -7.95 3.37
CA ASP A 52 0.89 -9.21 3.54
C ASP A 52 0.77 -9.67 5.00
N LEU A 53 0.14 -10.82 5.20
CA LEU A 53 0.01 -11.44 6.52
C LEU A 53 1.35 -11.98 7.02
N GLY A 54 2.30 -12.27 6.13
CA GLY A 54 3.61 -12.80 6.48
C GLY A 54 3.60 -14.28 6.89
N PHE A 55 2.53 -15.02 6.58
CA PHE A 55 2.42 -16.47 6.70
C PHE A 55 1.34 -17.05 5.76
N ALA A 56 1.27 -18.38 5.64
CA ALA A 56 0.33 -19.05 4.74
C ALA A 56 -1.04 -19.27 5.41
N LEU A 57 -1.92 -18.25 5.37
CA LEU A 57 -3.25 -18.32 5.99
C LEU A 57 -4.12 -19.47 5.47
N GLY A 58 -4.12 -19.74 4.15
CA GLY A 58 -4.89 -20.83 3.56
C GLY A 58 -4.47 -22.21 4.12
N ALA A 59 -3.18 -22.50 4.06
CA ALA A 59 -2.62 -23.75 4.60
C ALA A 59 -2.81 -23.86 6.12
N SER A 60 -2.82 -22.74 6.84
CA SER A 60 -3.00 -22.74 8.29
C SER A 60 -4.44 -23.05 8.70
N GLN A 61 -5.42 -22.58 7.92
CA GLN A 61 -6.83 -22.89 8.14
C GLN A 61 -7.12 -24.36 7.91
N GLU A 62 -6.61 -24.95 6.82
CA GLU A 62 -6.78 -26.37 6.51
C GLU A 62 -6.16 -27.28 7.58
N ALA A 63 -5.05 -26.85 8.18
CA ALA A 63 -4.33 -27.61 9.19
C ALA A 63 -4.79 -27.37 10.63
N HIS A 64 -5.63 -26.36 10.87
CA HIS A 64 -5.93 -25.84 12.22
C HIS A 64 -4.68 -25.48 13.05
N GLU A 65 -3.64 -25.03 12.36
CA GLU A 65 -2.30 -24.82 12.91
C GLU A 65 -1.59 -23.77 12.07
N VAL A 66 -0.86 -22.85 12.67
CA VAL A 66 -0.06 -21.84 11.97
C VAL A 66 1.02 -22.52 11.12
N ARG A 67 1.10 -22.15 9.85
CA ARG A 67 2.09 -22.66 8.89
C ARG A 67 2.67 -21.57 8.00
N GLY A 68 3.94 -21.76 7.64
CA GLY A 68 4.64 -20.97 6.65
C GLY A 68 4.94 -19.54 7.10
N VAL A 69 5.18 -19.32 8.39
CA VAL A 69 5.58 -18.01 8.92
C VAL A 69 6.91 -17.59 8.30
N VAL A 70 6.89 -16.46 7.60
CA VAL A 70 8.07 -15.89 6.96
C VAL A 70 8.94 -15.20 8.01
N ARG A 71 10.21 -15.59 8.13
CA ARG A 71 11.15 -14.99 9.09
C ARG A 71 11.30 -13.49 8.82
N GLY A 72 11.15 -12.67 9.86
CA GLY A 72 11.26 -11.22 9.78
C GLY A 72 10.00 -10.49 9.30
N SER A 73 8.95 -11.22 8.92
CA SER A 73 7.64 -10.64 8.58
C SER A 73 6.95 -10.00 9.79
N ALA A 74 5.86 -9.27 9.54
CA ALA A 74 5.03 -8.71 10.60
C ALA A 74 4.50 -9.79 11.56
N ALA A 75 4.03 -10.93 11.04
CA ALA A 75 3.60 -12.08 11.84
C ALA A 75 4.74 -12.63 12.72
N TRP A 76 5.95 -12.81 12.16
CA TRP A 76 7.08 -13.31 12.92
C TRP A 76 7.50 -12.34 14.04
N LYS A 77 7.49 -11.03 13.76
CA LYS A 77 7.78 -9.99 14.76
C LYS A 77 6.72 -9.92 15.86
N ALA A 78 5.46 -10.18 15.51
CA ALA A 78 4.34 -10.23 16.45
C ALA A 78 4.33 -11.48 17.34
N GLY A 79 5.20 -12.46 17.05
CA GLY A 79 5.33 -13.68 17.84
C GLY A 79 4.62 -14.88 17.26
N LEU A 80 4.00 -14.78 16.08
CA LEU A 80 3.39 -15.92 15.40
C LEU A 80 4.50 -16.92 15.00
N ARG A 81 4.31 -18.22 15.24
CA ARG A 81 5.27 -19.28 14.94
C ARG A 81 4.55 -20.47 14.32
N ASP A 82 5.26 -21.18 13.45
CA ASP A 82 4.77 -22.44 12.89
C ASP A 82 4.53 -23.48 13.98
N GLY A 83 3.47 -24.28 13.84
CA GLY A 83 3.10 -25.32 14.80
C GLY A 83 2.16 -24.87 15.91
N LEU A 84 1.89 -23.56 16.05
CA LEU A 84 0.91 -23.08 17.02
C LEU A 84 -0.52 -23.44 16.55
N PRO A 85 -1.33 -24.14 17.37
CA PRO A 85 -2.74 -24.38 17.03
C PRO A 85 -3.50 -23.08 16.78
N LEU A 86 -4.16 -22.99 15.63
CA LEU A 86 -4.93 -21.81 15.24
C LEU A 86 -6.40 -22.01 15.64
N ARG A 87 -6.90 -21.14 16.52
CA ARG A 87 -8.25 -21.24 17.08
C ARG A 87 -9.23 -20.22 16.50
N GLY A 88 -8.74 -19.08 16.05
CA GLY A 88 -9.58 -18.03 15.46
C GLY A 88 -8.74 -16.95 14.78
N TRP A 89 -9.37 -16.17 13.92
CA TRP A 89 -8.72 -15.05 13.25
C TRP A 89 -9.74 -13.98 12.82
N SER A 90 -9.28 -12.74 12.73
CA SER A 90 -10.02 -11.61 12.19
C SER A 90 -9.11 -10.82 11.26
N VAL A 91 -9.46 -10.82 9.97
CA VAL A 91 -8.67 -10.18 8.92
C VAL A 91 -9.59 -9.39 8.00
N ARG A 92 -9.26 -8.11 7.76
CA ARG A 92 -9.84 -7.33 6.68
C ARG A 92 -8.95 -7.46 5.45
N PHE A 93 -9.35 -8.31 4.52
CA PHE A 93 -8.55 -8.59 3.33
C PHE A 93 -8.36 -7.34 2.47
N GLY A 94 -7.10 -7.08 2.09
CA GLY A 94 -6.72 -5.96 1.23
C GLY A 94 -6.49 -4.64 1.97
N ASP A 95 -6.69 -4.59 3.29
CA ASP A 95 -6.46 -3.41 4.11
C ASP A 95 -5.19 -3.59 4.95
N ALA A 96 -4.08 -2.99 4.50
CA ALA A 96 -2.78 -3.04 5.19
C ALA A 96 -2.67 -2.08 6.37
N ASP A 97 -3.67 -1.22 6.58
CA ASP A 97 -3.71 -0.20 7.62
C ASP A 97 -4.62 -0.59 8.79
N SER A 98 -5.47 -1.60 8.61
CA SER A 98 -6.23 -2.22 9.69
C SER A 98 -5.45 -3.35 10.37
N PRO A 99 -5.41 -3.39 11.72
CA PRO A 99 -4.87 -4.53 12.44
C PRO A 99 -5.57 -5.85 12.10
N VAL A 100 -4.79 -6.92 12.06
CA VAL A 100 -5.27 -8.30 11.99
C VAL A 100 -5.04 -8.98 13.32
N SER A 101 -5.94 -9.88 13.70
CA SER A 101 -5.81 -10.65 14.95
C SER A 101 -5.89 -12.15 14.71
N PHE A 102 -5.06 -12.90 15.43
CA PHE A 102 -4.98 -14.36 15.38
C PHE A 102 -5.01 -14.91 16.80
N GLN A 103 -5.94 -15.82 17.07
CA GLN A 103 -6.02 -16.55 18.32
C GLN A 103 -5.31 -17.87 18.16
N VAL A 104 -4.23 -18.05 18.91
CA VAL A 104 -3.39 -19.24 18.91
C VAL A 104 -3.36 -19.87 20.29
N GLU A 105 -3.19 -21.17 20.37
CA GLU A 105 -2.98 -21.86 21.64
C GLU A 105 -1.48 -22.06 21.85
N GLU A 106 -0.95 -21.64 23.00
CA GLU A 106 0.45 -21.88 23.37
C GLU A 106 0.46 -22.38 24.82
N ASP A 107 1.03 -23.56 25.06
CA ASP A 107 1.06 -24.21 26.37
C ASP A 107 -0.33 -24.42 27.02
N GLY A 108 -1.37 -24.60 26.20
CA GLY A 108 -2.75 -24.78 26.65
C GLY A 108 -3.48 -23.47 26.98
N GLU A 109 -2.84 -22.31 26.80
CA GLU A 109 -3.46 -21.00 26.95
C GLU A 109 -3.80 -20.38 25.59
N LEU A 110 -4.97 -19.76 25.49
CA LEU A 110 -5.37 -19.01 24.30
C LEU A 110 -4.73 -17.62 24.32
N LYS A 111 -3.88 -17.34 23.33
CA LYS A 111 -3.21 -16.05 23.13
C LYS A 111 -3.74 -15.37 21.89
N THR A 112 -3.99 -14.07 21.98
CA THR A 112 -4.33 -13.23 20.83
C THR A 112 -3.10 -12.47 20.39
N ILE A 113 -2.70 -12.67 19.13
CA ILE A 113 -1.60 -11.95 18.48
C ILE A 113 -2.22 -10.96 17.50
N GLU A 114 -1.90 -9.68 17.66
CA GLU A 114 -2.41 -8.59 16.82
C GLU A 114 -1.25 -7.82 16.19
N TYR A 115 -1.36 -7.53 14.89
CA TYR A 115 -0.34 -6.77 14.14
C TYR A 115 -0.91 -6.13 12.88
N LEU A 116 -0.17 -5.19 12.28
CA LEU A 116 -0.50 -4.64 10.96
C LEU A 116 0.04 -5.55 9.85
N PRO A 117 -0.79 -5.99 8.88
CA PRO A 117 -0.38 -6.91 7.83
C PRO A 117 0.34 -6.16 6.70
N ARG A 118 1.46 -5.52 7.05
CA ARG A 118 2.31 -4.77 6.11
C ARG A 118 3.49 -5.62 5.70
N GLY A 119 3.59 -5.86 4.40
CA GLY A 119 4.77 -6.42 3.77
C GLY A 119 5.96 -5.47 3.80
N ASN A 120 7.03 -5.81 3.09
CA ASN A 120 8.20 -4.95 3.01
C ASN A 120 7.82 -3.55 2.46
N PRO A 121 8.26 -2.47 3.11
CA PRO A 121 7.97 -1.13 2.65
C PRO A 121 8.59 -0.91 1.27
N VAL A 122 7.80 -0.42 0.33
CA VAL A 122 8.27 0.08 -0.95
C VAL A 122 8.05 1.59 -1.02
N PRO A 123 9.00 2.35 -1.58
CA PRO A 123 8.82 3.78 -1.79
C PRO A 123 7.73 4.01 -2.83
N VAL A 124 6.71 4.77 -2.47
CA VAL A 124 5.57 5.12 -3.33
C VAL A 124 5.30 6.61 -3.29
N VAL A 125 4.82 7.16 -4.40
CA VAL A 125 4.30 8.52 -4.44
C VAL A 125 2.95 8.54 -3.72
N GLN A 126 2.84 9.37 -2.69
CA GLN A 126 1.60 9.61 -1.95
C GLN A 126 1.20 11.08 -2.07
N PHE A 127 -0.08 11.36 -1.86
CA PHE A 127 -0.64 12.70 -1.89
C PHE A 127 -1.31 13.02 -0.56
N ALA A 128 -1.10 14.24 -0.08
CA ALA A 128 -1.80 14.79 1.07
C ALA A 128 -2.38 16.16 0.71
N ALA A 129 -3.38 16.61 1.47
CA ALA A 129 -3.87 17.98 1.39
C ALA A 129 -2.70 18.95 1.56
N ALA A 130 -2.62 19.94 0.68
CA ALA A 130 -1.60 20.97 0.80
C ALA A 130 -1.82 21.78 2.09
N PRO A 131 -0.76 22.40 2.66
CA PRO A 131 -0.90 23.26 3.82
C PRO A 131 -2.01 24.32 3.63
N GLY A 132 -2.98 24.35 4.56
CA GLY A 132 -4.12 25.28 4.50
C GLY A 132 -5.34 24.77 3.71
N VAL A 133 -5.31 23.54 3.20
CA VAL A 133 -6.46 22.86 2.59
C VAL A 133 -7.13 21.96 3.63
N GLU A 134 -8.44 22.13 3.82
CA GLU A 134 -9.23 21.33 4.76
C GLU A 134 -9.90 20.15 4.03
N VAL A 135 -9.73 18.94 4.56
CA VAL A 135 -10.34 17.71 4.04
C VAL A 135 -11.66 17.46 4.76
N LEU A 136 -12.77 17.50 4.04
CA LEU A 136 -14.10 17.24 4.60
C LEU A 136 -14.44 15.75 4.48
N PHE A 137 -14.39 15.00 5.58
CA PHE A 137 -14.81 13.60 5.59
C PHE A 137 -16.35 13.50 5.67
N GLY A 138 -16.97 12.82 4.71
CA GLY A 138 -18.43 12.69 4.62
C GLY A 138 -19.06 12.91 3.24
N GLY A 139 -18.26 12.93 2.16
CA GLY A 139 -18.76 12.98 0.78
C GLY A 139 -18.65 14.33 0.07
N ALA A 140 -17.83 15.27 0.53
CA ALA A 140 -17.65 16.57 -0.12
C ALA A 140 -16.16 16.87 -0.33
N GLY A 141 -15.83 17.37 -1.53
CA GLY A 141 -14.47 17.53 -2.04
C GLY A 141 -13.55 18.46 -1.24
N LEU A 142 -12.36 18.71 -1.80
CA LEU A 142 -11.34 19.58 -1.21
C LEU A 142 -11.82 21.04 -1.24
N ARG A 143 -11.71 21.75 -0.09
CA ARG A 143 -11.92 23.21 -0.04
C ARG A 143 -10.57 23.91 -0.02
N GLY A 144 -10.30 24.70 -1.06
CA GLY A 144 -9.05 25.44 -1.22
C GLY A 144 -8.98 26.71 -0.35
N PRO A 145 -7.77 27.29 -0.19
CA PRO A 145 -7.58 28.55 0.52
C PRO A 145 -8.31 29.70 -0.18
N ALA A 146 -8.86 30.64 0.61
CA ALA A 146 -9.50 31.84 0.07
C ALA A 146 -8.50 32.69 -0.73
N PRO A 147 -8.92 33.33 -1.84
CA PRO A 147 -8.06 34.26 -2.56
C PRO A 147 -7.63 35.39 -1.61
N LYS A 148 -6.34 35.72 -1.63
CA LYS A 148 -5.83 36.91 -0.93
C LYS A 148 -6.21 38.14 -1.76
N GLU A 149 -6.93 39.08 -1.12
CA GLU A 149 -7.21 40.43 -1.65
C GLU A 149 -5.94 41.28 -1.77
#